data_AF-V7FF76-F1
#
_entry.id   AF-V7FF76-F1
#
_cell.length_a   1.000
_cell.length_b   1.000
_cell.length_c   1.000
_cell.angle_alpha   90.00
_cell.angle_beta   90.00
_cell.angle_gamma   90.00
#
_symmetry.space_group_name_H-M   'P 1'
#
loop_
_entity.id
_entity.type
_entity.pdbx_description
1 polymer ?
#
loop_
_entity_poly.entity_id
_entity_poly.type
_entity_poly.pdbx_seq_one_letter_code
_entity_poly.pdbx_strand_id
1 'polypeptide(L)'
;MDRNGIVFEGEMNFLGILLHQAMTYSKAKIDALPEDISVDEEFAAIDAASAPAFAIAETISSLPAQSETEIRIKATAAAWIDGTYWADVGLGTLN
;
A
#
# COMPACT_ATOMS: atom_id res chain seq x y z
N MET A 1 -28.07 14.38 14.97
CA MET A 1 -27.58 13.01 15.20
C MET A 1 -26.09 13.05 14.99
N ASP A 2 -25.36 13.32 16.06
CA ASP A 2 -23.90 13.47 16.00
C ASP A 2 -23.30 12.07 15.88
N ARG A 3 -22.83 11.76 14.68
CA ARG A 3 -21.96 10.60 14.45
C ARG A 3 -20.57 10.95 14.99
N ASN A 4 -20.44 11.06 16.31
CA ASN A 4 -19.14 10.91 16.96
C ASN A 4 -18.77 9.43 16.89
N GLY A 5 -18.41 8.99 15.68
CA GLY A 5 -17.60 7.80 15.52
C GLY A 5 -16.34 8.03 16.34
N ILE A 6 -16.02 7.07 17.20
CA ILE A 6 -14.80 7.10 18.00
C ILE A 6 -13.65 7.08 16.98
N VAL A 7 -13.13 8.26 16.63
CA VAL A 7 -11.85 8.37 15.95
C VAL A 7 -10.83 8.08 17.03
N PHE A 8 -10.26 6.88 17.00
CA PHE A 8 -9.12 6.60 17.86
C PHE A 8 -7.97 7.47 17.37
N GLU A 9 -7.53 8.43 18.19
CA GLU A 9 -6.31 9.20 17.91
C GLU A 9 -5.16 8.22 17.62
N GLY A 10 -4.67 8.22 16.38
CA GLY A 10 -3.60 7.32 15.92
C GLY A 10 -4.04 6.11 15.10
N GLU A 11 -5.33 5.89 14.83
CA GLU A 11 -5.80 4.81 13.96
C GLU A 11 -5.15 4.86 12.56
N MET A 12 -5.15 6.01 11.92
CA MET A 12 -4.49 6.20 10.62
C MET A 12 -2.98 5.98 10.69
N ASN A 13 -2.33 6.39 11.78
CA ASN A 13 -0.89 6.17 11.97
C ASN A 13 -0.57 4.68 12.09
N PHE A 14 -1.38 3.94 12.83
CA PHE A 14 -1.26 2.49 12.93
C PHE A 14 -1.48 1.80 11.58
N LEU A 15 -2.53 2.20 10.84
CA LEU A 15 -2.78 1.71 9.49
C LEU A 15 -1.63 2.04 8.54
N GLY A 16 -1.01 3.21 8.67
CA GLY A 16 0.18 3.58 7.89
C GLY A 16 1.37 2.66 8.14
N ILE A 17 1.59 2.25 9.39
CA ILE A 17 2.62 1.25 9.74
C ILE A 17 2.29 -0.10 9.12
N LEU A 18 1.04 -0.56 9.25
CA LEU A 18 0.59 -1.83 8.67
C LEU A 18 0.71 -1.83 7.14
N LEU A 19 0.35 -0.71 6.49
CA LEU A 19 0.50 -0.55 5.05
C LEU A 19 1.96 -0.71 4.66
N HIS A 20 2.89 -0.02 5.34
CA HIS A 20 4.31 -0.13 5.05
C HIS A 20 4.85 -1.56 5.20
N GLN A 21 4.45 -2.26 6.25
CA GLN A 21 4.82 -3.67 6.46
C GLN A 21 4.26 -4.58 5.35
N ALA A 22 2.98 -4.39 4.98
CA ALA A 22 2.33 -5.17 3.94
C ALA A 22 2.97 -4.92 2.56
N MET A 23 3.28 -3.67 2.21
CA MET A 23 3.98 -3.33 0.97
C MET A 23 5.38 -3.96 0.90
N THR A 24 6.12 -3.90 2.00
CA THR A 24 7.46 -4.51 2.10
C THR A 24 7.40 -6.03 1.93
N TYR A 25 6.42 -6.67 2.56
CA TYR A 25 6.18 -8.10 2.41
C TYR A 25 5.73 -8.48 0.99
N SER A 26 4.87 -7.67 0.38
CA SER A 26 4.43 -7.84 -1.01
C SER A 26 5.64 -7.83 -1.94
N LYS A 27 6.51 -6.83 -1.81
CA LYS A 27 7.76 -6.74 -2.57
C LYS A 27 8.64 -7.97 -2.39
N ALA A 28 8.87 -8.40 -1.15
CA ALA A 28 9.71 -9.56 -0.87
C ALA A 28 9.15 -10.85 -1.51
N LYS A 29 7.82 -11.00 -1.59
CA LYS A 29 7.18 -12.13 -2.28
C LYS A 29 7.32 -12.06 -3.78
N ILE A 30 7.12 -10.88 -4.37
CA ILE A 30 7.24 -10.65 -5.81
C ILE A 30 8.69 -10.88 -6.25
N ASP A 31 9.67 -10.32 -5.51
CA ASP A 31 11.10 -10.50 -5.78
C ASP A 31 11.55 -11.97 -5.62
N ALA A 32 10.76 -12.82 -4.94
CA ALA A 32 11.04 -14.25 -4.73
C ALA A 32 10.34 -15.18 -5.74
N LEU A 33 9.62 -14.63 -6.73
CA LEU A 33 8.99 -15.43 -7.77
C LEU A 33 10.07 -16.12 -8.64
N PRO A 34 9.84 -17.38 -9.08
CA PRO A 34 10.76 -18.06 -10.00
C PRO A 34 10.86 -17.32 -11.33
N GLU A 35 12.06 -17.28 -11.92
CA GLU A 35 12.28 -16.66 -13.24
C GLU A 35 11.60 -17.41 -14.39
N ASP A 36 11.28 -18.70 -14.20
CA ASP A 36 10.66 -19.59 -15.19
C ASP A 36 9.15 -19.78 -14.98
N ILE A 37 8.53 -18.98 -14.11
CA ILE A 37 7.08 -18.97 -13.89
C ILE A 37 6.34 -18.54 -15.17
N SER A 38 5.16 -19.08 -15.42
CA SER A 38 4.33 -18.60 -16.52
C SER A 38 3.77 -17.20 -16.22
N VAL A 39 3.52 -16.42 -17.27
CA VAL A 39 2.98 -15.05 -17.14
C VAL A 39 1.66 -15.02 -16.35
N ASP A 40 0.75 -15.96 -16.60
CA ASP A 40 -0.53 -16.02 -15.89
C ASP A 40 -0.36 -16.33 -14.39
N GLU A 41 0.58 -17.21 -14.06
CA GLU A 41 0.91 -17.54 -12.66
C GLU A 41 1.65 -16.38 -11.97
N GLU A 42 2.51 -15.66 -12.69
CA GLU A 42 3.17 -14.45 -12.21
C GLU A 42 2.14 -13.39 -11.81
N PHE A 43 1.19 -13.07 -12.69
CA PHE A 43 0.13 -12.10 -12.39
C PHE A 43 -0.69 -12.53 -11.17
N ALA A 44 -1.13 -13.80 -11.12
CA ALA A 44 -1.88 -14.30 -9.98
C ALA A 44 -1.08 -14.23 -8.66
N ALA A 45 0.22 -14.48 -8.72
CA ALA A 45 1.09 -14.41 -7.54
C ALA A 45 1.36 -12.97 -7.09
N ILE A 46 1.53 -12.03 -8.03
CA ILE A 46 1.65 -10.59 -7.75
C ILE A 46 0.37 -10.07 -7.10
N ASP A 47 -0.80 -10.41 -7.65
CA ASP A 47 -2.10 -10.02 -7.10
C ASP A 47 -2.27 -10.57 -5.69
N ALA A 48 -1.99 -11.86 -5.48
CA ALA A 48 -2.09 -12.50 -4.17
C ALA A 48 -1.09 -11.92 -3.15
N ALA A 49 0.12 -11.57 -3.58
CA ALA A 49 1.12 -10.93 -2.73
C ALA A 49 0.68 -9.52 -2.32
N SER A 50 0.05 -8.78 -3.24
CA SER A 50 -0.32 -7.36 -3.08
C SER A 50 -1.67 -7.15 -2.39
N ALA A 51 -2.55 -8.16 -2.39
CA ALA A 51 -3.90 -8.08 -1.82
C ALA A 51 -3.96 -7.54 -0.37
N PRO A 52 -3.06 -7.92 0.56
CA PRO A 52 -3.09 -7.39 1.93
C PRO A 52 -2.80 -5.88 1.97
N ALA A 53 -1.82 -5.41 1.19
CA ALA A 53 -1.48 -4.00 1.11
C ALA A 53 -2.61 -3.20 0.44
N PHE A 54 -3.25 -3.76 -0.58
CA PHE A 54 -4.39 -3.16 -1.26
C PHE A 54 -5.58 -2.95 -0.30
N ALA A 55 -5.95 -3.98 0.47
CA ALA A 55 -7.05 -3.88 1.44
C ALA A 55 -6.82 -2.80 2.52
N ILE A 56 -5.57 -2.66 3.01
CA ILE A 56 -5.21 -1.61 3.96
C ILE A 56 -5.25 -0.24 3.30
N ALA A 57 -4.74 -0.11 2.06
CA ALA A 57 -4.76 1.13 1.31
C ALA A 57 -6.19 1.62 1.02
N GLU A 58 -7.12 0.72 0.69
CA GLU A 58 -8.54 1.05 0.53
C GLU A 58 -9.16 1.54 1.84
N THR A 59 -8.83 0.86 2.95
CA THR A 59 -9.28 1.27 4.29
C THR A 59 -8.81 2.68 4.61
N ILE A 60 -7.51 2.97 4.45
CA ILE A 60 -6.92 4.30 4.64
C ILE A 60 -7.59 5.35 3.74
N SER A 61 -7.86 5.00 2.48
CA SER A 61 -8.47 5.91 1.50
C SER A 61 -9.88 6.37 1.93
N SER A 62 -10.61 5.50 2.64
CA SER A 62 -11.95 5.79 3.16
C SER A 62 -11.96 6.71 4.40
N LEU A 63 -10.84 6.84 5.12
CA LEU A 63 -10.76 7.61 6.36
C LEU A 63 -10.45 9.10 6.10
N PRO A 64 -11.00 10.03 6.89
CA PRO A 64 -10.62 11.45 6.81
C PRO A 64 -9.21 11.66 7.37
N ALA A 65 -8.38 12.45 6.68
CA ALA A 65 -7.09 12.89 7.18
C ALA A 65 -7.19 14.28 7.80
N GLN A 66 -6.67 14.46 9.01
CA GLN A 66 -6.74 15.71 9.79
C GLN A 66 -5.36 16.29 10.09
N SER A 67 -4.30 15.49 10.00
CA SER A 67 -2.90 15.90 10.19
C SER A 67 -2.05 15.74 8.93
N GLU A 68 -0.90 16.41 8.89
CA GLU A 68 0.06 16.27 7.78
C GLU A 68 0.55 14.82 7.63
N THR A 69 0.79 14.13 8.74
CA THR A 69 1.17 12.71 8.75
C THR A 69 0.10 11.84 8.10
N GLU A 70 -1.17 12.06 8.46
CA GLU A 70 -2.30 11.31 7.89
C GLU A 70 -2.49 11.59 6.40
N ILE A 71 -2.28 12.83 5.96
CA ILE A 71 -2.31 13.20 4.54
C ILE A 71 -1.23 12.42 3.78
N ARG A 72 -0.01 12.34 4.31
CA ARG A 72 1.07 11.54 3.71
C ARG A 72 0.72 10.06 3.65
N ILE A 73 0.12 9.51 4.71
CA ILE A 73 -0.34 8.11 4.73
C ILE A 73 -1.39 7.85 3.65
N LYS A 74 -2.37 8.76 3.46
CA LYS A 74 -3.34 8.64 2.35
C LYS A 74 -2.67 8.74 0.99
N ALA A 75 -1.70 9.64 0.82
CA ALA A 75 -0.96 9.76 -0.43
C ALA A 75 -0.20 8.46 -0.76
N THR A 76 0.43 7.83 0.22
CA THR A 76 1.09 6.52 0.07
C THR A 76 0.09 5.42 -0.31
N ALA A 77 -1.07 5.38 0.36
CA ALA A 77 -2.13 4.43 0.04
C ALA A 77 -2.66 4.61 -1.40
N ALA A 78 -2.88 5.86 -1.83
CA ALA A 78 -3.28 6.17 -3.19
C ALA A 78 -2.21 5.74 -4.22
N ALA A 79 -0.94 6.07 -3.96
CA ALA A 79 0.16 5.68 -4.84
C ALA A 79 0.28 4.14 -4.97
N TRP A 80 -0.02 3.38 -3.92
CA TRP A 80 -0.07 1.93 -3.97
C TRP A 80 -1.20 1.43 -4.87
N ILE A 81 -2.42 1.94 -4.67
CA ILE A 81 -3.61 1.57 -5.47
C ILE A 81 -3.40 1.90 -6.95
N ASP A 82 -2.83 3.06 -7.24
CA ASP A 82 -2.55 3.53 -8.59
C ASP A 82 -1.36 2.79 -9.25
N GLY A 83 -0.66 1.94 -8.51
CA GLY A 83 0.54 1.25 -8.98
C GLY A 83 1.75 2.17 -9.20
N THR A 84 1.68 3.43 -8.76
CA THR A 84 2.73 4.45 -8.94
C THR A 84 3.73 4.50 -7.79
N TYR A 85 3.47 3.78 -6.70
CA TYR A 85 4.34 3.75 -5.51
C TYR A 85 5.79 3.39 -5.84
N TRP A 86 6.01 2.48 -6.80
CA TRP A 86 7.34 2.06 -7.23
C TRP A 86 7.89 2.87 -8.43
N ALA A 87 7.08 3.74 -9.03
CA ALA A 87 7.50 4.50 -10.21
C ALA A 87 8.61 5.52 -9.90
N ASP A 88 8.66 6.03 -8.66
CA ASP A 88 9.62 7.07 -8.25
C ASP A 88 11.00 6.52 -7.81
N VAL A 89 11.14 5.20 -7.62
CA VAL A 89 12.45 4.56 -7.36
C VAL A 89 13.21 4.18 -8.64
N GLY A 90 12.57 4.27 -9.81
CA GLY A 90 13.14 3.85 -11.10
C GLY A 90 13.78 4.97 -11.95
N LEU A 91 13.60 6.25 -11.61
CA LEU A 91 14.15 7.38 -12.39
C LEU A 91 15.55 7.84 -11.96
N GLY A 92 16.28 7.00 -11.22
CA GLY A 92 17.64 7.28 -10.72
C GLY A 92 18.79 6.56 -11.42
N THR A 93 18.54 5.61 -12.31
CA THR A 93 19.61 4.81 -12.94
C THR A 93 19.41 4.65 -14.45
N LEU A 94 19.45 5.77 -15.17
CA LEU A 94 19.88 5.82 -16.56
C LEU A 94 20.66 7.12 -16.79
N ASN A 95 21.94 7.11 -16.40
CA ASN A 95 23.01 7.93 -16.97
C ASN A 95 24.34 7.23 -16.73
#